data_AF-A0A7W7D7J1-F1
#
_entry.id   AF-A0A7W7D7J1-F1
#
_cell.length_a   1.000
_cell.length_b   1.000
_cell.length_c   1.000
_cell.angle_alpha   90.00
_cell.angle_beta   90.00
_cell.angle_gamma   90.00
#
_symmetry.space_group_name_H-M   'P 1'
#
loop_
_entity.id
_entity.type
_entity.pdbx_description
1 polymer ?
#
loop_
_entity_poly.entity_id
_entity_poly.type
_entity_poly.pdbx_seq_one_letter_code
_entity_poly.pdbx_strand_id
1 'polypeptide(L)'
;MNVLVAGVGNVFLGDDGFGVAVARRLAGADLPAGAVVGDFGIRGVHLAYELTGGAYDGAVIVDAVARGGPAGTLYVLRPEPAEAPPVFADAHDMTPDAVLALSVALGGAPGRVLVVGCEPRDLSPGMELSPPVSEAVGPAADLVLELVADLATARAADPATEKIAERTAAAPPGAARKEDHHDEASRDDLGAGRGRRHGLPVDSGHQAVHEDPEHVTGAGNSRETR
;
A
#
# COMPACT_ATOMS: atom_id res chain seq x y z
N MET A 1 -26.04 12.11 -6.21
CA MET A 1 -25.43 10.78 -6.14
C MET A 1 -24.11 10.96 -5.44
N ASN A 2 -23.86 10.18 -4.40
CA ASN A 2 -22.71 10.38 -3.53
C ASN A 2 -21.68 9.30 -3.82
N VAL A 3 -20.41 9.68 -4.03
CA VAL A 3 -19.33 8.73 -4.32
C VAL A 3 -18.15 8.98 -3.39
N LEU A 4 -17.74 7.96 -2.64
CA LEU A 4 -16.55 8.02 -1.79
C LEU A 4 -15.30 7.72 -2.63
N VAL A 5 -14.29 8.58 -2.55
CA VAL A 5 -12.92 8.28 -2.99
C VAL A 5 -12.07 8.05 -1.75
N ALA A 6 -11.56 6.84 -1.58
CA ALA A 6 -10.82 6.44 -0.38
C ALA A 6 -9.36 6.13 -0.72
N GLY A 7 -8.43 7.00 -0.30
CA GLY A 7 -6.99 6.73 -0.40
C GLY A 7 -6.53 5.83 0.75
N VAL A 8 -6.12 4.61 0.41
CA VAL A 8 -5.62 3.57 1.33
C VAL A 8 -4.09 3.51 1.26
N GLY A 9 -3.47 2.79 2.20
CA GLY A 9 -2.05 2.44 2.15
C GLY A 9 -1.18 3.13 3.21
N ASN A 10 0.00 2.56 3.44
CA ASN A 10 0.91 2.89 4.51
C ASN A 10 2.03 3.83 4.05
N VAL A 11 1.92 5.11 4.39
CA VAL A 11 2.93 6.14 4.06
C VAL A 11 4.33 5.90 4.66
N PHE A 12 4.51 4.89 5.50
CA PHE A 12 5.81 4.48 6.04
C PHE A 12 6.47 3.33 5.24
N LEU A 13 5.80 2.79 4.20
CA LEU A 13 6.24 1.63 3.39
C LEU A 13 6.40 1.99 1.89
N GLY A 14 7.03 3.14 1.60
CA GLY A 14 7.43 3.50 0.24
C GLY A 14 6.24 3.67 -0.70
N ASP A 15 6.17 2.84 -1.75
CA ASP A 15 5.10 2.88 -2.75
C ASP A 15 3.70 2.57 -2.19
N ASP A 16 3.60 1.95 -1.01
CA ASP A 16 2.33 1.73 -0.32
C ASP A 16 1.62 3.05 0.04
N GLY A 17 2.36 4.16 0.14
CA GLY A 17 1.81 5.51 0.29
C GLY A 17 1.03 6.04 -0.94
N PHE A 18 0.92 5.28 -2.03
CA PHE A 18 0.32 5.73 -3.30
C PHE A 18 -1.13 6.19 -3.17
N GLY A 19 -2.02 5.41 -2.54
CA GLY A 19 -3.43 5.76 -2.43
C GLY A 19 -3.66 7.04 -1.64
N VAL A 20 -2.89 7.20 -0.56
CA VAL A 20 -2.81 8.42 0.25
C VAL A 20 -2.29 9.62 -0.57
N ALA A 21 -1.28 9.44 -1.43
CA ALA A 21 -0.77 10.51 -2.29
C ALA A 21 -1.81 10.97 -3.33
N VAL A 22 -2.57 10.04 -3.93
CA VAL A 22 -3.68 10.37 -4.85
C VAL A 22 -4.80 11.10 -4.12
N ALA A 23 -5.21 10.64 -2.94
CA ALA A 23 -6.23 11.34 -2.14
C ALA A 23 -5.81 12.77 -1.77
N ARG A 24 -4.53 12.99 -1.42
CA ARG A 24 -3.98 14.33 -1.14
C ARG A 24 -3.95 15.23 -2.38
N ARG A 25 -3.68 14.68 -3.57
CA ARG A 25 -3.78 15.41 -4.85
C ARG A 25 -5.23 15.81 -5.14
N LEU A 26 -6.18 14.89 -4.96
CA LEU A 26 -7.61 15.13 -5.22
C LEU A 26 -8.26 16.08 -4.21
N ALA A 27 -7.79 16.12 -2.96
CA ALA A 27 -8.28 17.05 -1.94
C ALA A 27 -8.02 18.54 -2.27
N GLY A 28 -7.15 18.84 -3.25
CA GLY A 28 -6.89 20.18 -3.77
C GLY A 28 -7.47 20.45 -5.16
N ALA A 29 -8.33 19.57 -5.69
CA ALA A 29 -8.88 19.65 -7.04
C ALA A 29 -10.38 19.99 -7.06
N ASP A 30 -10.88 20.47 -8.20
CA ASP A 30 -12.32 20.61 -8.45
C ASP A 30 -12.96 19.22 -8.62
N LEU A 31 -13.78 18.82 -7.65
CA LEU A 31 -14.40 17.49 -7.62
C LEU A 31 -15.79 17.47 -8.30
N PRO A 32 -16.18 16.35 -8.95
CA PRO A 32 -17.55 16.15 -9.45
C PRO A 32 -18.60 16.27 -8.35
N ALA A 33 -19.79 16.79 -8.68
CA ALA A 33 -20.84 17.07 -7.70
C ALA A 33 -21.32 15.78 -6.97
N GLY A 34 -21.07 15.73 -5.65
CA GLY A 34 -21.38 14.57 -4.79
C GLY A 34 -20.20 13.62 -4.56
N ALA A 35 -19.03 13.89 -5.14
CA ALA A 35 -17.80 13.19 -4.78
C ALA A 35 -17.23 13.69 -3.44
N VAL A 36 -16.75 12.77 -2.61
CA VAL A 36 -16.09 13.05 -1.32
C VAL A 36 -14.77 12.30 -1.29
N VAL A 37 -13.65 12.99 -1.00
CA VAL A 37 -12.31 12.38 -0.93
C VAL A 37 -11.89 12.26 0.53
N GLY A 38 -11.38 11.09 0.92
CA GLY A 38 -10.82 10.83 2.25
C GLY A 38 -9.44 10.16 2.20
N ASP A 39 -8.52 10.65 3.04
CA ASP A 39 -7.29 9.94 3.42
C ASP A 39 -7.68 8.90 4.50
N PHE A 40 -7.64 7.62 4.14
CA PHE A 40 -7.88 6.49 5.05
C PHE A 40 -6.58 5.88 5.55
N GLY A 41 -5.57 5.76 4.69
CA GLY A 41 -4.33 5.05 5.00
C GLY A 41 -4.63 3.64 5.52
N ILE A 42 -3.96 3.22 6.59
CA ILE A 42 -4.16 1.93 7.28
C ILE A 42 -5.44 1.84 8.16
N ARG A 43 -6.54 2.53 7.80
CA ARG A 43 -7.81 2.50 8.57
C ARG A 43 -8.88 1.61 7.92
N GLY A 44 -8.53 0.39 7.52
CA GLY A 44 -9.42 -0.54 6.82
C GLY A 44 -10.80 -0.73 7.48
N VAL A 45 -10.82 -0.94 8.81
CA VAL A 45 -12.07 -1.07 9.58
C VAL A 45 -12.93 0.20 9.55
N HIS A 46 -12.33 1.40 9.57
CA HIS A 46 -13.07 2.65 9.45
C HIS A 46 -13.69 2.78 8.05
N LEU A 47 -12.94 2.43 6.99
CA LEU A 47 -13.48 2.42 5.63
C LEU A 47 -14.66 1.45 5.48
N ALA A 48 -14.60 0.27 6.12
CA ALA A 48 -15.72 -0.67 6.15
C ALA A 48 -16.97 -0.10 6.85
N TYR A 49 -16.82 0.64 7.96
CA TYR A 49 -17.95 1.34 8.59
C TYR A 49 -18.50 2.48 7.73
N GLU A 50 -17.63 3.27 7.09
CA GLU A 50 -18.02 4.38 6.22
C GLU A 50 -18.84 3.90 5.00
N LEU A 51 -18.44 2.79 4.38
CA LEU A 51 -19.18 2.12 3.32
C LEU A 51 -20.51 1.50 3.81
N THR A 52 -20.59 1.12 5.08
CA THR A 52 -21.79 0.54 5.71
C THR A 52 -22.86 1.60 6.00
N GLY A 53 -22.47 2.86 6.22
CA GLY A 53 -23.37 3.94 6.64
C GLY A 53 -24.44 4.37 5.63
N GLY A 54 -24.43 3.83 4.40
CA GLY A 54 -25.44 4.12 3.36
C GLY A 54 -25.42 5.55 2.80
N ALA A 55 -24.41 6.35 3.17
CA ALA A 55 -24.25 7.74 2.72
C ALA A 55 -23.74 7.86 1.26
N TYR A 56 -23.26 6.77 0.68
CA TYR A 56 -22.65 6.69 -0.65
C TYR A 56 -23.35 5.66 -1.53
N ASP A 57 -23.56 6.03 -2.79
CA ASP A 57 -24.17 5.17 -3.82
C ASP A 57 -23.12 4.32 -4.57
N GLY A 58 -21.83 4.50 -4.27
CA GLY A 58 -20.69 3.81 -4.84
C GLY A 58 -19.36 4.35 -4.28
N ALA A 59 -18.25 3.69 -4.59
CA ALA A 59 -16.94 4.09 -4.10
C ALA A 59 -15.80 3.76 -5.09
N VAL A 60 -14.72 4.55 -5.01
CA VAL A 60 -13.44 4.30 -5.68
C VAL A 60 -12.36 4.26 -4.61
N ILE A 61 -11.87 3.07 -4.30
CA ILE A 61 -10.72 2.87 -3.41
C ILE A 61 -9.46 3.07 -4.26
N VAL A 62 -8.43 3.72 -3.72
CA VAL A 62 -7.15 3.95 -4.40
C VAL A 62 -6.04 3.37 -3.54
N ASP A 63 -5.21 2.50 -4.10
CA ASP A 63 -4.37 1.59 -3.32
C ASP A 63 -3.12 1.12 -4.09
N ALA A 64 -2.11 0.60 -3.38
CA ALA A 64 -0.99 -0.11 -3.99
C ALA A 64 -1.39 -1.57 -4.27
N VAL A 65 -1.21 -2.06 -5.50
CA VAL A 65 -1.68 -3.40 -5.90
C VAL A 65 -0.65 -4.09 -6.77
N ALA A 66 0.09 -5.03 -6.16
CA ALA A 66 1.04 -5.88 -6.88
C ALA A 66 0.29 -6.93 -7.73
N ARG A 67 0.51 -6.91 -9.05
CA ARG A 67 -0.02 -7.89 -10.01
C ARG A 67 1.05 -8.46 -10.95
N GLY A 68 2.32 -8.08 -10.76
CA GLY A 68 3.45 -8.56 -11.57
C GLY A 68 3.65 -7.81 -12.88
N GLY A 69 3.03 -6.64 -13.05
CA GLY A 69 3.32 -5.72 -14.14
C GLY A 69 4.59 -4.88 -13.90
N PRO A 70 4.90 -3.94 -14.80
CA PRO A 70 5.89 -2.90 -14.53
C PRO A 70 5.39 -1.94 -13.43
N ALA A 71 6.25 -1.60 -12.47
CA ALA A 71 5.92 -0.59 -11.45
C ALA A 71 5.45 0.74 -12.09
N GLY A 72 4.44 1.38 -11.49
CA GLY A 72 3.73 2.54 -12.06
C GLY A 72 2.61 2.19 -13.05
N THR A 73 2.34 0.90 -13.29
CA THR A 73 1.17 0.47 -14.09
C THR A 73 -0.11 0.63 -13.28
N LEU A 74 -1.15 1.21 -13.89
CA LEU A 74 -2.44 1.45 -13.25
C LEU A 74 -3.51 0.43 -13.68
N TYR A 75 -4.26 -0.05 -12.70
CA TYR A 75 -5.32 -1.06 -12.84
C TYR A 75 -6.66 -0.51 -12.38
N VAL A 76 -7.74 -0.81 -13.11
CA VAL A 76 -9.11 -0.67 -12.60
C VAL A 76 -9.68 -2.05 -12.31
N LEU A 77 -9.95 -2.34 -11.04
CA LEU A 77 -10.48 -3.61 -10.56
C LEU A 77 -11.90 -3.43 -10.00
N ARG A 78 -12.66 -4.52 -9.95
CA ARG A 78 -13.89 -4.64 -9.17
C ARG A 78 -13.59 -5.62 -8.03
N PRO A 79 -13.55 -5.20 -6.76
CA PRO A 79 -13.38 -6.13 -5.65
C PRO A 79 -14.65 -6.96 -5.50
N GLU A 80 -14.51 -8.26 -5.29
CA GLU A 80 -15.58 -9.15 -4.84
C GLU A 80 -15.43 -9.34 -3.32
N PRO A 81 -16.51 -9.51 -2.54
CA PRO A 81 -16.38 -9.74 -1.10
C PRO A 81 -15.66 -11.07 -0.84
N ALA A 82 -14.60 -11.06 -0.04
CA ALA A 82 -13.88 -12.27 0.37
C ALA A 82 -14.82 -13.31 1.00
N GLU A 83 -14.63 -14.60 0.66
CA GLU A 83 -15.53 -15.71 1.06
C GLU A 83 -15.61 -15.92 2.59
N ALA A 84 -14.59 -15.47 3.33
CA ALA A 84 -14.55 -15.46 4.78
C ALA A 84 -14.34 -14.02 5.28
N PRO A 85 -15.03 -13.59 6.36
CA PRO A 85 -14.78 -12.28 6.95
C PRO A 85 -13.34 -12.22 7.49
N PRO A 86 -12.63 -11.10 7.29
CA PRO A 86 -11.24 -10.97 7.72
C PRO A 86 -11.11 -11.13 9.23
N VAL A 87 -10.03 -11.78 9.66
CA VAL A 87 -9.71 -11.91 11.08
C VAL A 87 -9.30 -10.53 11.60
N PHE A 88 -10.08 -9.96 12.53
CA PHE A 88 -9.86 -8.65 13.17
C PHE A 88 -8.49 -8.44 13.84
N ALA A 89 -7.61 -9.44 13.83
CA ALA A 89 -6.21 -9.32 14.22
C ALA A 89 -5.42 -8.34 13.33
N ASP A 90 -5.83 -8.19 12.05
CA ASP A 90 -5.27 -7.17 11.17
C ASP A 90 -6.36 -6.21 10.68
N ALA A 91 -6.62 -5.19 11.49
CA ALA A 91 -7.52 -4.08 11.18
C ALA A 91 -6.84 -2.97 10.35
N HIS A 92 -5.55 -3.11 10.07
CA HIS A 92 -4.70 -2.05 9.52
C HIS A 92 -4.34 -2.32 8.06
N ASP A 93 -3.81 -3.50 7.76
CA ASP A 93 -3.37 -3.91 6.43
C ASP A 93 -4.50 -4.69 5.71
N MET A 94 -5.75 -4.20 5.83
CA MET A 94 -6.92 -4.80 5.19
C MET A 94 -6.98 -4.47 3.69
N THR A 95 -6.97 -5.53 2.86
CA THR A 95 -7.18 -5.39 1.41
C THR A 95 -8.59 -4.88 1.06
N PRO A 96 -8.81 -4.29 -0.13
CA PRO A 96 -10.11 -3.77 -0.53
C PRO A 96 -11.27 -4.80 -0.54
N ASP A 97 -10.98 -6.07 -0.84
CA ASP A 97 -11.93 -7.19 -0.76
C ASP A 97 -12.29 -7.57 0.68
N ALA A 98 -11.33 -7.49 1.61
CA ALA A 98 -11.55 -7.69 3.05
C ALA A 98 -12.37 -6.54 3.66
N VAL A 99 -12.11 -5.29 3.24
CA VAL A 99 -12.91 -4.10 3.60
C VAL A 99 -14.35 -4.25 3.11
N LEU A 100 -14.55 -4.70 1.86
CA LEU A 100 -15.86 -4.96 1.28
C LEU A 100 -16.61 -6.10 2.01
N ALA A 101 -15.91 -7.21 2.30
CA ALA A 101 -16.47 -8.33 3.07
C ALA A 101 -16.92 -7.91 4.47
N LEU A 102 -16.12 -7.10 5.17
CA LEU A 102 -16.49 -6.58 6.49
C LEU A 102 -17.70 -5.63 6.40
N SER A 103 -17.77 -4.75 5.38
CA SER A 103 -18.92 -3.87 5.20
C SER A 103 -20.22 -4.66 4.99
N VAL A 104 -20.20 -5.70 4.15
CA VAL A 104 -21.35 -6.60 3.93
C VAL A 104 -21.70 -7.38 5.22
N ALA A 105 -20.71 -7.88 5.95
CA ALA A 105 -20.93 -8.59 7.22
C ALA A 105 -21.52 -7.71 8.33
N LEU A 106 -21.28 -6.39 8.29
CA LEU A 106 -21.88 -5.39 9.18
C LEU A 106 -23.32 -5.00 8.77
N GLY A 107 -23.88 -5.61 7.72
CA GLY A 107 -25.21 -5.29 7.18
C GLY A 107 -25.22 -4.15 6.16
N GLY A 108 -24.04 -3.72 5.70
CA GLY A 108 -23.90 -2.74 4.63
C GLY A 108 -24.31 -3.32 3.28
N ALA A 109 -24.93 -2.48 2.46
CA ALA A 109 -25.16 -2.74 1.04
C ALA A 109 -24.45 -1.66 0.21
N PRO A 110 -23.09 -1.61 0.22
CA PRO A 110 -22.35 -0.66 -0.60
C PRO A 110 -22.73 -0.84 -2.07
N GLY A 111 -22.82 0.27 -2.80
CA GLY A 111 -23.14 0.28 -4.22
C GLY A 111 -21.98 -0.22 -5.08
N ARG A 112 -21.81 0.34 -6.28
CA ARG A 112 -20.71 -0.07 -7.16
C ARG A 112 -19.37 0.42 -6.58
N VAL A 113 -18.58 -0.51 -6.05
CA VAL A 113 -17.20 -0.30 -5.60
C VAL A 113 -16.23 -0.62 -6.73
N LEU A 114 -15.19 0.20 -6.88
CA LEU A 114 -14.05 0.02 -7.78
C LEU A 114 -12.74 0.21 -7.00
N VAL A 115 -11.65 -0.39 -7.48
CA VAL A 115 -10.29 -0.11 -6.99
C VAL A 115 -9.46 0.45 -8.14
N VAL A 116 -8.78 1.57 -7.93
CA VAL A 116 -7.70 2.09 -8.77
C VAL A 116 -6.37 1.70 -8.12
N GLY A 117 -5.78 0.62 -8.62
CA GLY A 117 -4.53 0.07 -8.10
C GLY A 117 -3.31 0.57 -8.87
N CYS A 118 -2.18 0.77 -8.21
CA CYS A 118 -0.87 0.97 -8.86
C CYS A 118 0.10 -0.17 -8.53
N GLU A 119 0.78 -0.70 -9.53
CA GLU A 119 1.87 -1.65 -9.33
C GLU A 119 3.05 -0.98 -8.60
N PRO A 120 3.48 -1.47 -7.43
CA PRO A 120 4.62 -0.91 -6.70
C PRO A 120 5.96 -1.38 -7.30
N ARG A 121 7.03 -0.64 -6.99
CA ARG A 121 8.42 -1.08 -7.13
C ARG A 121 9.00 -1.55 -5.80
N ASP A 122 8.72 -0.83 -4.72
CA ASP A 122 9.36 -1.00 -3.42
C ASP A 122 8.38 -0.69 -2.28
N LEU A 123 8.17 -1.68 -1.41
CA LEU A 123 7.31 -1.62 -0.22
C LEU A 123 8.15 -1.66 1.08
N SER A 124 9.46 -1.40 0.99
CA SER A 124 10.34 -1.32 2.16
C SER A 124 10.16 -0.01 2.92
N PRO A 125 10.60 0.07 4.21
CA PRO A 125 10.36 1.24 5.04
C PRO A 125 10.93 2.54 4.48
N GLY A 126 10.06 3.49 4.15
CA GLY A 126 10.39 4.76 3.52
C GLY A 126 9.17 5.68 3.39
N MET A 127 9.42 7.00 3.32
CA MET A 127 8.37 8.03 3.22
C MET A 127 8.13 8.56 1.80
N GLU A 128 8.93 8.10 0.83
CA GLU A 128 8.93 8.60 -0.56
C GLU A 128 8.43 7.52 -1.51
N LEU A 129 7.54 7.89 -2.43
CA LEU A 129 7.16 7.04 -3.55
C LEU A 129 8.36 6.89 -4.50
N SER A 130 8.56 5.69 -5.04
CA SER A 130 9.52 5.47 -6.11
C SER A 130 9.12 6.27 -7.36
N PRO A 131 10.09 6.67 -8.23
CA PRO A 131 9.80 7.50 -9.39
C PRO A 131 8.60 7.07 -10.27
N PRO A 132 8.42 5.80 -10.69
CA PRO A 132 7.29 5.45 -11.55
C PRO A 132 5.93 5.50 -10.85
N VAL A 133 5.88 5.26 -9.53
CA VAL A 133 4.64 5.34 -8.75
C VAL A 133 4.30 6.80 -8.47
N SER A 134 5.30 7.63 -8.19
CA SER A 134 5.16 9.10 -8.11
C SER A 134 4.65 9.70 -9.42
N GLU A 135 5.20 9.27 -10.56
CA GLU A 135 4.73 9.64 -11.90
C GLU A 135 3.28 9.18 -12.15
N ALA A 136 2.86 8.02 -11.60
CA ALA A 136 1.51 7.49 -11.74
C ALA A 136 0.44 8.21 -10.90
N VAL A 137 0.80 8.96 -9.85
CA VAL A 137 -0.16 9.72 -9.00
C VAL A 137 -0.97 10.73 -9.82
N GLY A 138 -0.38 11.32 -10.86
CA GLY A 138 -1.07 12.24 -11.78
C GLY A 138 -2.19 11.53 -12.55
N PRO A 139 -1.86 10.60 -13.47
CA PRO A 139 -2.82 9.83 -14.25
C PRO A 139 -3.84 9.05 -13.39
N ALA A 140 -3.46 8.62 -12.18
CA ALA A 140 -4.38 7.95 -11.26
C ALA A 140 -5.48 8.88 -10.72
N ALA A 141 -5.13 10.12 -10.36
CA ALA A 141 -6.13 11.12 -9.96
C ALA A 141 -7.10 11.43 -11.10
N ASP A 142 -6.59 11.57 -12.32
CA ASP A 142 -7.38 11.85 -13.51
C ASP A 142 -8.34 10.67 -13.82
N LEU A 143 -7.84 9.43 -13.73
CA LEU A 143 -8.63 8.18 -13.86
C LEU A 143 -9.69 8.02 -12.76
N VAL A 144 -9.40 8.43 -11.51
CA VAL A 144 -10.39 8.44 -10.42
C VAL A 144 -11.53 9.42 -10.74
N LEU A 145 -11.22 10.60 -11.29
CA LEU A 145 -12.22 11.59 -11.68
C LEU A 145 -13.11 11.09 -12.84
N GLU A 146 -12.55 10.39 -13.82
CA GLU A 146 -13.33 9.66 -14.85
C GLU A 146 -14.30 8.67 -14.21
N LEU A 147 -13.79 7.77 -13.34
CA LEU A 147 -14.60 6.71 -12.73
C LEU A 147 -15.69 7.25 -11.80
N VAL A 148 -15.44 8.37 -11.12
CA VAL A 148 -16.45 9.07 -10.31
C VAL A 148 -17.58 9.63 -11.18
N ALA A 149 -17.26 10.19 -12.37
CA ALA A 149 -18.25 10.66 -13.33
C ALA A 149 -19.05 9.51 -13.98
N ASP A 150 -18.38 8.40 -14.32
CA ASP A 150 -19.00 7.15 -14.79
C ASP A 150 -19.96 6.59 -13.73
N LEU A 151 -19.57 6.58 -12.45
CA LEU A 151 -20.44 6.14 -11.35
C LEU A 151 -21.66 7.06 -11.21
N ALA A 152 -21.46 8.38 -11.19
CA ALA A 152 -22.53 9.36 -11.05
C ALA A 152 -23.55 9.31 -12.20
N THR A 153 -23.13 8.92 -13.40
CA THR A 153 -24.01 8.77 -14.58
C THR A 153 -24.61 7.38 -14.72
N ALA A 154 -23.92 6.31 -14.33
CA ALA A 154 -24.38 4.93 -14.49
C ALA A 154 -25.72 4.65 -13.79
N ARG A 155 -26.04 5.32 -12.66
CA ARG A 155 -27.33 5.18 -11.96
C ARG A 155 -28.51 5.81 -12.71
N ALA A 156 -28.26 6.58 -13.77
CA ALA A 156 -29.31 7.02 -14.70
C ALA A 156 -29.69 5.94 -15.74
N ALA A 157 -28.94 4.84 -15.80
CA ALA A 157 -29.27 3.63 -16.54
C ALA A 157 -29.70 2.49 -15.59
N ASP A 158 -30.58 1.62 -16.07
CA ASP A 158 -31.14 0.51 -15.29
C ASP A 158 -30.06 -0.57 -15.06
N PRO A 159 -29.94 -1.21 -13.86
CA PRO A 159 -28.75 -1.97 -13.47
C PRO A 159 -28.61 -3.35 -14.15
N ALA A 160 -29.39 -3.62 -15.20
CA ALA A 160 -29.53 -4.91 -15.84
C ALA A 160 -28.57 -5.14 -17.04
N THR A 161 -27.49 -4.37 -17.17
CA THR A 161 -26.39 -4.59 -18.13
C THR A 161 -25.10 -3.89 -17.65
N GLU A 162 -24.01 -4.62 -17.40
CA GLU A 162 -22.89 -4.75 -18.36
C GLU A 162 -21.62 -5.43 -17.75
N LYS A 163 -20.98 -6.31 -18.53
CA LYS A 163 -19.80 -7.09 -18.13
C LYS A 163 -18.54 -6.61 -18.86
N ILE A 164 -17.92 -5.55 -18.34
CA ILE A 164 -16.69 -4.91 -18.88
C ILE A 164 -15.69 -4.81 -17.70
N ALA A 165 -14.69 -5.68 -17.58
CA ALA A 165 -13.52 -5.98 -18.41
C ALA A 165 -12.27 -5.28 -17.86
N GLU A 166 -11.17 -6.04 -17.81
CA GLU A 166 -9.91 -5.67 -17.17
C GLU A 166 -9.19 -4.59 -18.00
N ARG A 167 -9.14 -3.35 -17.48
CA ARG A 167 -8.62 -2.18 -18.19
C ARG A 167 -7.30 -1.72 -17.54
N THR A 168 -6.20 -2.30 -18.00
CA THR A 168 -4.86 -1.79 -17.70
C THR A 168 -4.69 -0.44 -18.41
N ALA A 169 -4.53 0.65 -17.65
CA ALA A 169 -4.12 1.92 -18.22
C ALA A 169 -2.60 1.85 -18.51
N ALA A 170 -2.19 2.33 -19.67
CA ALA A 170 -0.81 2.18 -20.13
C ALA A 170 0.18 2.89 -19.19
N ALA A 171 1.28 2.20 -18.84
CA ALA A 171 2.34 2.73 -18.01
C ALA A 171 2.95 4.03 -18.59
N PRO A 172 3.47 4.94 -17.74
CA PRO A 172 4.05 6.20 -18.19
C PRO A 172 5.19 5.99 -19.21
N PRO A 173 5.33 6.86 -20.24
CA PRO A 173 6.28 6.68 -21.32
C PRO A 173 7.73 7.01 -20.90
N GLY A 174 8.35 6.12 -20.13
CA GLY A 174 9.72 6.27 -19.64
C GLY A 174 10.43 4.99 -19.16
N ALA A 175 9.71 3.87 -19.00
CA ALA A 175 10.26 2.61 -18.48
C ALA A 175 11.21 1.90 -19.48
N ALA A 176 12.45 2.36 -19.57
CA ALA A 176 13.51 1.70 -20.31
C ALA A 176 13.75 0.27 -19.79
N ARG A 177 13.83 -0.71 -20.69
CA ARG A 177 14.28 -2.06 -20.35
C ARG A 177 15.72 -1.98 -19.85
N LYS A 178 16.00 -2.56 -18.68
CA LYS A 178 17.36 -2.97 -18.36
C LYS A 178 17.67 -4.19 -19.22
N GLU A 179 18.72 -4.09 -20.03
CA GLU A 179 19.30 -5.22 -20.75
C GLU A 179 20.30 -5.91 -19.81
N ASP A 180 20.23 -7.24 -19.69
CA ASP A 180 21.10 -8.00 -18.79
C ASP A 180 22.56 -7.98 -19.27
N HIS A 181 23.38 -7.14 -18.65
CA HIS A 181 24.84 -7.18 -18.84
C HIS A 181 25.46 -8.31 -18.00
N HIS A 182 25.59 -9.47 -18.63
CA HIS A 182 26.53 -10.51 -18.20
C HIS A 182 27.97 -10.11 -18.61
N ASP A 183 28.73 -9.54 -17.68
CA ASP A 183 30.18 -9.37 -17.84
C ASP A 183 30.91 -10.70 -17.55
N GLU A 184 31.32 -11.43 -18.61
CA GLU A 184 32.31 -12.51 -18.52
C GLU A 184 33.72 -11.99 -18.89
N ALA A 185 34.49 -11.58 -17.88
CA ALA A 185 35.92 -11.26 -18.00
C ALA A 185 36.61 -11.44 -16.62
N SER A 186 37.73 -12.14 -16.45
CA SER A 186 38.49 -13.01 -17.37
C SER A 186 39.13 -14.16 -16.58
N ARG A 187 39.60 -15.20 -17.29
CA ARG A 187 40.55 -16.19 -16.77
C ARG A 187 41.93 -16.01 -17.41
N ASP A 188 42.87 -16.85 -16.97
CA ASP A 188 44.31 -16.87 -17.26
C ASP A 188 45.10 -15.76 -16.52
N ASP A 189 46.33 -15.98 -16.02
CA ASP A 189 47.26 -17.11 -16.23
C ASP A 189 48.02 -17.53 -14.94
N LEU A 190 48.81 -18.60 -15.05
CA LEU A 190 49.76 -19.21 -14.11
C LEU A 190 50.94 -18.26 -13.76
N GLY A 191 51.77 -18.45 -12.72
CA GLY A 191 51.83 -19.45 -11.65
C GLY A 191 53.22 -19.51 -10.96
N ALA A 192 53.32 -20.26 -9.84
CA ALA A 192 54.54 -20.66 -9.11
C ALA A 192 55.36 -19.60 -8.28
N GLY A 193 55.65 -19.95 -7.01
CA GLY A 193 56.62 -19.24 -6.14
C GLY A 193 56.71 -19.85 -4.72
N ARG A 194 57.87 -20.39 -4.30
CA ARG A 194 58.05 -21.12 -3.01
C ARG A 194 58.58 -20.22 -1.87
N GLY A 195 58.09 -20.35 -0.63
CA GLY A 195 58.46 -19.40 0.47
C GLY A 195 58.32 -19.80 1.96
N ARG A 196 58.76 -21.01 2.38
CA ARG A 196 59.16 -21.44 3.76
C ARG A 196 58.56 -20.79 5.06
N ARG A 197 57.87 -21.64 5.84
CA ARG A 197 57.74 -21.76 7.34
C ARG A 197 58.50 -20.75 8.26
N HIS A 198 57.84 -20.27 9.33
CA HIS A 198 58.08 -20.59 10.77
C HIS A 198 57.25 -19.70 11.75
N GLY A 199 56.89 -20.20 12.95
CA GLY A 199 56.62 -19.37 14.15
C GLY A 199 55.25 -19.50 14.87
N LEU A 200 55.23 -20.19 16.03
CA LEU A 200 54.27 -20.17 17.16
C LEU A 200 55.01 -20.74 18.41
N PRO A 201 54.54 -20.62 19.69
CA PRO A 201 53.35 -19.94 20.27
C PRO A 201 53.72 -18.51 20.80
N VAL A 202 53.26 -17.85 21.89
CA VAL A 202 52.61 -18.11 23.23
C VAL A 202 51.69 -16.92 23.63
N ASP A 203 50.62 -17.08 24.44
CA ASP A 203 50.50 -17.05 25.93
C ASP A 203 51.14 -15.81 26.60
N SER A 204 50.53 -15.05 27.54
CA SER A 204 49.54 -15.38 28.60
C SER A 204 48.87 -14.14 29.26
N GLY A 205 47.84 -14.34 30.11
CA GLY A 205 47.30 -13.36 31.10
C GLY A 205 45.78 -13.08 30.97
N HIS A 206 44.89 -13.51 31.88
CA HIS A 206 44.57 -12.98 33.25
C HIS A 206 43.86 -11.61 33.27
N GLN A 207 42.76 -11.38 34.02
CA GLN A 207 41.87 -12.29 34.78
C GLN A 207 40.48 -11.61 35.01
N ALA A 208 39.50 -12.32 35.58
CA ALA A 208 38.11 -11.86 35.80
C ALA A 208 37.89 -11.10 37.14
N VAL A 209 36.73 -10.44 37.30
CA VAL A 209 35.96 -10.35 38.57
C VAL A 209 34.51 -9.86 38.37
N HIS A 210 33.58 -10.42 39.16
CA HIS A 210 32.23 -9.99 39.61
C HIS A 210 31.21 -9.38 38.60
N GLU A 211 29.95 -9.85 38.46
CA GLU A 211 28.88 -10.27 39.41
C GLU A 211 27.89 -9.16 39.84
N ASP A 212 26.83 -8.99 39.01
CA ASP A 212 25.41 -9.10 39.39
C ASP A 212 24.78 -8.06 40.38
N PRO A 213 23.44 -8.06 40.67
CA PRO A 213 22.62 -6.95 40.17
C PRO A 213 21.69 -6.31 41.25
N GLU A 214 20.49 -5.90 40.85
CA GLU A 214 19.44 -5.18 41.62
C GLU A 214 19.67 -3.65 41.79
N HIS A 215 18.65 -2.79 41.93
CA HIS A 215 17.37 -2.99 42.62
C HIS A 215 16.22 -2.15 42.04
N VAL A 216 14.98 -2.58 42.25
CA VAL A 216 13.75 -1.89 41.81
C VAL A 216 13.34 -0.80 42.81
N THR A 217 12.87 0.35 42.33
CA THR A 217 12.02 1.25 43.13
C THR A 217 10.76 1.64 42.36
N GLY A 218 9.66 1.80 43.10
CA GLY A 218 8.37 2.27 42.61
C GLY A 218 7.62 3.00 43.72
N ALA A 219 6.33 3.25 43.49
CA ALA A 219 5.40 4.01 44.33
C ALA A 219 5.54 5.55 44.25
N GLY A 220 4.43 6.19 43.86
CA GLY A 220 4.28 7.62 43.62
C GLY A 220 3.15 7.81 42.58
N ASN A 221 2.03 8.47 42.86
CA ASN A 221 1.67 9.23 44.06
C ASN A 221 0.14 9.18 44.28
N SER A 222 -0.30 8.89 45.50
CA SER A 222 -1.72 8.95 45.87
C SER A 222 -2.09 10.37 46.28
N ARG A 223 -3.11 10.97 45.65
CA ARG A 223 -3.83 12.11 46.23
C ARG A 223 -5.27 12.19 45.76
N GLU A 224 -6.11 12.62 46.69
CA GLU A 224 -7.57 12.57 46.66
C GLU A 224 -8.12 14.00 46.82
N THR A 225 -9.46 14.13 46.79
CA THR A 225 -10.24 15.38 46.84
C THR A 225 -10.19 16.21 45.53
N ARG A 226 -11.28 16.84 45.09
CA ARG A 226 -12.57 17.09 45.76
C ARG A 226 -13.73 17.02 44.76
#